data_AF-A0A6I9Q6N2-F1
#
_entry.id   AF-A0A6I9Q6N2-F1
#
_cell.length_a   1.000
_cell.length_b   1.000
_cell.length_c   1.000
_cell.angle_alpha   90.00
_cell.angle_beta   90.00
_cell.angle_gamma   90.00
#
_symmetry.space_group_name_H-M   'P 1'
#
loop_
_entity.id
_entity.type
_entity.pdbx_description
1 polymer ?
#
loop_
_entity_poly.entity_id
_entity_poly.type
_entity_poly.pdbx_seq_one_letter_code
_entity_poly.pdbx_strand_id
1 'polypeptide(L)'
;SPSECQREEFICVQRRIPPTDSVLCGADYVTGSNLPSHSDVQLSCFTGHRIQGPVFLLEDGKSAISLNDALMWAKANPFSPLGTGLRINPF
;
A
#
# COMPACT_ATOMS: atom_id res chain seq x y z
N SER A 1 -25.75 9.84 29.92
CA SER A 1 -26.85 9.14 29.21
C SER A 1 -27.12 9.90 27.92
N PRO A 2 -27.34 9.24 26.78
CA PRO A 2 -27.70 9.94 25.54
C PRO A 2 -28.95 10.80 25.75
N SER A 3 -28.99 11.99 25.17
CA SER A 3 -30.18 12.86 25.24
C SER A 3 -31.29 12.32 24.35
N GLU A 4 -32.55 12.65 24.65
CA GLU A 4 -33.71 12.17 23.88
C GLU A 4 -33.62 12.55 22.40
N CYS A 5 -33.08 13.74 22.08
CA CYS A 5 -32.85 14.17 20.71
C CYS A 5 -31.89 13.25 19.93
N GLN A 6 -30.83 12.76 20.58
CA GLN A 6 -29.87 11.84 19.95
C GLN A 6 -30.50 10.47 19.67
N ARG A 7 -31.45 10.06 20.51
CA ARG A 7 -32.17 8.79 20.36
C ARG A 7 -33.17 8.86 19.22
N GLU A 8 -33.85 9.99 19.04
CA GLU A 8 -34.77 10.23 17.94
C GLU A 8 -34.06 10.30 16.58
N GLU A 9 -32.90 10.98 16.51
CA GLU A 9 -32.07 10.98 15.30
C GLU A 9 -31.61 9.57 14.94
N PHE A 10 -31.13 8.81 15.91
CA PHE A 10 -30.67 7.43 15.68
C PHE A 10 -31.76 6.54 15.10
N ILE A 11 -32.99 6.64 15.64
CA ILE A 11 -34.14 5.89 15.16
C ILE A 11 -34.54 6.34 13.74
N CYS A 12 -34.47 7.62 13.44
CA CYS A 12 -34.77 8.14 12.10
C CYS A 12 -33.77 7.61 11.05
N VAL A 13 -32.49 7.59 11.40
CA VAL A 13 -31.42 7.05 10.53
C VAL A 13 -31.57 5.55 10.34
N GLN A 14 -31.86 4.81 11.41
CA GLN A 14 -32.00 3.35 11.36
C GLN A 14 -33.18 2.89 10.50
N ARG A 15 -34.30 3.64 10.50
CA ARG A 15 -35.47 3.33 9.66
C ARG A 15 -35.23 3.51 8.16
N ARG A 16 -34.15 4.18 7.75
CA ARG A 16 -33.79 4.35 6.33
C ARG A 16 -32.90 3.23 5.80
N ILE A 17 -32.49 2.28 6.64
CA ILE A 17 -31.64 1.17 6.24
C ILE A 17 -32.56 0.01 5.84
N PRO A 18 -32.64 -0.38 4.56
CA PRO A 18 -33.43 -1.53 4.14
C PRO A 18 -32.81 -2.84 4.66
N PRO A 19 -33.63 -3.88 4.94
CA PRO A 19 -33.14 -5.18 5.38
C PRO A 19 -32.29 -5.80 4.25
N THR A 20 -31.03 -6.10 4.55
CA THR A 20 -30.05 -6.56 3.57
C THR A 20 -30.15 -8.07 3.37
N ASP A 21 -31.25 -8.53 2.78
CA ASP A 21 -31.40 -9.90 2.27
C ASP A 21 -31.59 -9.87 0.75
N SER A 22 -30.48 -9.65 0.03
CA SER A 22 -30.27 -10.15 -1.33
C SER A 22 -28.90 -9.69 -1.82
N VAL A 23 -28.02 -10.66 -2.04
CA VAL A 23 -26.76 -10.50 -2.77
C VAL A 23 -27.07 -9.93 -4.15
N LEU A 24 -26.85 -8.63 -4.33
CA LEU A 24 -26.85 -7.99 -5.63
C LEU A 24 -25.43 -8.06 -6.19
N CYS A 25 -25.22 -8.97 -7.13
CA CYS A 25 -24.06 -8.95 -8.02
C CYS A 25 -24.14 -7.69 -8.91
N GLY A 26 -23.66 -6.58 -8.39
CA GLY A 26 -23.34 -5.37 -9.16
C GLY A 26 -21.86 -5.10 -8.96
N ALA A 27 -21.13 -4.76 -10.02
CA ALA A 27 -19.73 -4.40 -9.87
C ALA A 27 -19.62 -3.16 -8.97
N ASP A 28 -19.12 -3.37 -7.75
CA ASP A 28 -18.79 -2.31 -6.80
C ASP A 28 -17.61 -1.52 -7.37
N TYR A 29 -17.90 -0.53 -8.21
CA TYR A 29 -16.92 0.48 -8.57
C TYR A 29 -16.74 1.42 -7.38
N VAL A 30 -15.96 0.96 -6.41
CA VAL A 30 -15.45 1.79 -5.32
C VAL A 30 -14.65 2.91 -5.98
N THR A 31 -15.01 4.17 -5.76
CA THR A 31 -14.30 5.37 -6.29
C THR A 31 -12.87 5.52 -5.74
N GLY A 32 -12.32 4.48 -5.12
CA GLY A 32 -10.93 4.29 -4.72
C GLY A 32 -10.22 3.14 -5.47
N SER A 33 -10.86 2.48 -6.44
CA SER A 33 -10.26 1.39 -7.23
C SER A 33 -9.20 1.87 -8.23
N ASN A 34 -9.04 3.18 -8.40
CA ASN A 34 -7.92 3.82 -9.09
C ASN A 34 -6.76 4.20 -8.15
N LEU A 35 -6.90 3.94 -6.85
CA LEU A 35 -5.72 3.81 -5.99
C LEU A 35 -5.21 2.37 -6.20
N PRO A 36 -3.89 2.15 -6.33
CA PRO A 36 -3.34 0.81 -6.54
C PRO A 36 -3.90 -0.15 -5.46
N SER A 37 -4.84 -1.01 -5.87
CA SER A 37 -5.60 -1.91 -4.98
C SER A 37 -4.97 -3.30 -4.87
N HIS A 38 -3.66 -3.36 -5.05
CA HIS A 38 -2.81 -4.43 -4.58
C HIS A 38 -1.67 -3.75 -3.84
N SER A 39 -1.56 -3.99 -2.54
CA SER A 39 -0.31 -3.68 -1.85
C SER A 39 0.75 -4.59 -2.47
N ASP A 40 1.43 -4.14 -3.52
CA ASP A 40 2.60 -4.85 -4.07
C ASP A 40 3.64 -4.84 -2.97
N VAL A 41 3.60 -5.88 -2.16
CA VAL A 41 4.54 -6.12 -1.08
C VAL A 41 5.87 -6.39 -1.75
N GLN A 42 6.64 -5.31 -1.99
CA GLN A 42 7.97 -5.42 -2.55
C GLN A 42 8.88 -6.02 -1.47
N LEU A 43 9.46 -7.17 -1.78
CA LEU A 43 10.46 -7.81 -0.94
C LEU A 43 11.82 -7.16 -1.21
N SER A 44 12.58 -6.91 -0.15
CA SER A 44 13.96 -6.45 -0.28
C SER A 44 14.81 -7.58 -0.85
N CYS A 45 15.57 -7.34 -1.91
CA CYS A 45 16.51 -8.34 -2.43
C CYS A 45 17.68 -8.61 -1.48
N PHE A 46 17.90 -7.77 -0.46
CA PHE A 46 18.92 -7.99 0.57
C PHE A 46 18.47 -8.99 1.64
N THR A 47 17.21 -8.90 2.07
CA THR A 47 16.72 -9.64 3.24
C THR A 47 15.60 -10.62 2.92
N GLY A 48 14.99 -10.52 1.75
CA GLY A 48 13.77 -11.27 1.39
C GLY A 48 12.53 -10.84 2.16
N HIS A 49 12.62 -9.87 3.08
CA HIS A 49 11.50 -9.38 3.85
C HIS A 49 10.76 -8.25 3.13
N ARG A 50 9.49 -8.06 3.50
CA ARG A 50 8.69 -6.92 3.06
C ARG A 50 9.38 -5.61 3.39
N ILE A 51 9.54 -4.75 2.39
CA ILE A 51 10.02 -3.39 2.59
C ILE A 51 8.92 -2.59 3.31
N GLN A 52 9.31 -1.95 4.41
CA GLN A 52 8.47 -0.98 5.13
C GLN A 52 8.98 0.43 4.78
N GLY A 53 8.10 1.27 4.25
CA GLY A 53 8.44 2.64 3.85
C GLY A 53 8.81 2.77 2.37
N PRO A 54 9.61 3.80 1.99
CA PRO A 54 9.95 4.07 0.61
C PRO A 54 10.78 2.95 -0.02
N VAL A 55 10.43 2.60 -1.25
CA VAL A 55 11.09 1.55 -2.03
C VAL A 55 12.00 2.17 -3.08
N PHE A 56 13.18 1.59 -3.27
CA PHE A 56 14.08 1.88 -4.37
C PHE A 56 14.12 0.68 -5.32
N LEU A 57 13.65 0.87 -6.55
CA LEU A 57 13.66 -0.14 -7.59
C LEU A 57 15.02 -0.16 -8.29
N LEU A 58 15.56 -1.35 -8.51
CA LEU A 58 16.83 -1.55 -9.20
C LEU A 58 16.62 -1.56 -10.72
N GLU A 59 17.72 -1.55 -11.47
CA GLU A 59 17.73 -1.40 -12.94
C GLU A 59 17.00 -2.50 -13.71
N ASP A 60 16.80 -3.67 -13.10
CA ASP A 60 16.11 -4.80 -13.70
C ASP A 60 14.58 -4.64 -13.67
N GLY A 61 14.07 -3.62 -12.97
CA GLY A 61 12.65 -3.34 -12.79
C GLY A 61 11.91 -4.39 -11.96
N LYS A 62 12.62 -5.34 -11.33
CA LYS A 62 12.05 -6.48 -10.60
C LYS A 62 12.56 -6.54 -9.18
N SER A 63 13.84 -6.28 -9.00
CA SER A 63 14.50 -6.29 -7.71
C SER A 63 14.33 -4.92 -7.05
N ALA A 64 14.03 -4.93 -5.76
CA ALA A 64 13.82 -3.73 -4.99
C ALA A 64 14.54 -3.84 -3.64
N ILE A 65 14.91 -2.71 -3.07
CA ILE A 65 15.41 -2.58 -1.70
C ILE A 65 14.75 -1.40 -1.01
N SER A 66 14.85 -1.32 0.31
CA SER A 66 14.39 -0.11 0.99
C SER A 66 15.27 1.07 0.56
N LEU A 67 14.69 2.28 0.50
CA LEU A 67 15.47 3.48 0.20
C LEU A 67 16.63 3.66 1.19
N ASN A 68 16.43 3.30 2.47
CA ASN A 68 17.47 3.36 3.48
C ASN A 68 18.64 2.41 3.14
N ASP A 69 18.35 1.19 2.73
CA ASP A 69 19.38 0.22 2.30
C ASP A 69 20.09 0.70 1.04
N ALA A 70 19.38 1.31 0.09
CA ALA A 70 19.98 1.89 -1.10
C ALA A 70 20.98 3.00 -0.75
N LEU A 71 20.61 3.91 0.16
CA LEU A 71 21.47 4.98 0.66
C LEU A 71 22.70 4.42 1.38
N MET A 72 22.53 3.41 2.25
CA MET A 72 23.64 2.77 2.95
C MET A 72 24.57 2.04 1.99
N TRP A 73 24.02 1.33 1.01
CA TRP A 73 24.77 0.61 -0.01
C TRP A 73 25.61 1.57 -0.87
N ALA A 74 25.00 2.63 -1.41
CA ALA A 74 25.67 3.61 -2.26
C ALA A 74 26.85 4.32 -1.56
N LYS A 75 26.82 4.41 -0.22
CA LYS A 75 27.93 4.95 0.58
C LYS A 75 29.16 4.04 0.59
N ALA A 76 28.96 2.72 0.56
CA ALA A 76 30.04 1.73 0.64
C ALA A 76 30.45 1.19 -0.73
N ASN A 77 29.52 1.18 -1.69
CA ASN A 77 29.71 0.60 -3.01
C ASN A 77 28.98 1.44 -4.08
N PRO A 78 29.70 2.01 -5.07
CA PRO A 78 29.08 2.81 -6.12
C PRO A 78 28.31 1.97 -7.16
N PHE A 79 28.44 0.64 -7.13
CA PHE A 79 27.82 -0.27 -8.11
C PHE A 79 26.53 -0.90 -7.59
N SER A 80 25.66 -1.31 -8.52
CA SER A 80 24.41 -2.02 -8.24
C SER A 80 24.67 -3.32 -7.48
N PRO A 81 23.83 -3.66 -6.47
CA PRO A 81 23.93 -4.94 -5.78
C PRO A 81 23.56 -6.14 -6.66
N LEU A 82 23.00 -5.93 -7.86
CA LEU A 82 22.69 -7.01 -8.81
C LEU A 82 23.94 -7.54 -9.54
N GLY A 83 25.11 -6.93 -9.36
CA GLY A 83 26.34 -7.36 -10.04
C GLY A 83 26.36 -7.08 -11.55
N THR A 84 25.48 -6.19 -12.03
CA THR A 84 25.39 -5.78 -13.45
C THR A 84 26.55 -4.88 -13.88
N GLY A 85 27.31 -4.32 -12.94
CA GLY A 85 28.34 -3.31 -13.19
C GLY A 85 27.80 -1.90 -13.39
N LEU A 86 26.47 -1.70 -13.36
CA LEU A 86 25.87 -0.37 -13.37
C LEU A 86 26.07 0.34 -12.03
N ARG A 87 26.03 1.67 -12.04
CA ARG A 87 26.11 2.47 -10.80
C ARG A 87 24.74 2.61 -10.18
N ILE A 88 24.69 2.52 -8.85
CA ILE A 88 23.48 2.81 -8.09
C ILE A 88 23.48 4.28 -7.67
N ASN A 89 22.35 4.97 -7.86
CA ASN A 89 22.16 6.35 -7.42
C ASN A 89 20.80 6.54 -6.74
N PRO A 90 20.76 6.59 -5.40
CA PRO A 90 19.53 6.82 -4.63
C PRO A 90 19.27 8.30 -4.24
N PHE A 91 20.00 9.26 -4.81
CA PHE A 91 19.89 10.71 -4.50
C PHE A 91 19.08 11.49 -5.55
#